data_AF-A0A9D2BNH8-F1
#
_entry.id   AF-A0A9D2BNH8-F1
#
_cell.length_a   1.000
_cell.length_b   1.000
_cell.length_c   1.000
_cell.angle_alpha   90.00
_cell.angle_beta   90.00
_cell.angle_gamma   90.00
#
_symmetry.space_group_name_H-M   'P 1'
#
loop_
_entity.id
_entity.type
_entity.pdbx_description
1 polymer ?
#
loop_
_entity_poly.entity_id
_entity_poly.type
_entity_poly.pdbx_seq_one_letter_code
_entity_poly.pdbx_strand_id
1 'polypeptide(L)'
;MSRTVKIVECRRNPAIIDEQIRNILANDGYKLINYNDEMVWKMGTGLMTAMHYIKFEFSDNVLCISGWVQVGVGSVGGKEHDLTGFTAVIPKKSVAKTMAKIEAVATQ
;
A
#
# COMPACT_ATOMS: atom_id res chain seq x y z
N MET A 1 -12.83 -8.89 -6.29
CA MET A 1 -11.37 -8.71 -6.17
C MET A 1 -11.11 -7.22 -6.15
N SER A 2 -10.61 -6.63 -5.06
CA SER A 2 -10.63 -5.17 -4.86
C SER A 2 -9.31 -4.63 -4.29
N ARG A 3 -8.19 -4.88 -4.99
CA ARG A 3 -6.94 -4.15 -4.74
C ARG A 3 -6.74 -3.14 -5.86
N THR A 4 -6.34 -1.92 -5.52
CA THR A 4 -5.95 -0.93 -6.52
C THR A 4 -4.50 -1.17 -6.90
N VAL A 5 -4.23 -1.41 -8.18
CA VAL A 5 -2.90 -1.69 -8.71
C VAL A 5 -2.45 -0.53 -9.59
N LYS A 6 -1.21 -0.08 -9.41
CA LYS A 6 -0.51 0.85 -10.29
C LYS A 6 0.79 0.22 -10.78
N ILE A 7 1.03 0.32 -12.08
CA ILE A 7 2.24 -0.18 -12.73
C ILE A 7 3.01 1.04 -13.21
N VAL A 8 4.28 1.14 -12.83
CA VAL A 8 5.12 2.31 -13.09
C VAL A 8 6.47 1.85 -13.60
N GLU A 9 6.93 2.42 -14.72
CA GLU A 9 8.29 2.18 -15.20
C GLU A 9 9.31 2.91 -14.32
N CYS A 10 10.30 2.17 -13.83
CA CYS A 10 11.41 2.68 -13.06
C CYS A 10 12.46 3.26 -14.02
N ARG A 11 12.68 4.57 -13.92
CA ARG A 11 13.75 5.25 -14.68
C ARG A 11 15.11 5.23 -13.99
N ARG A 12 15.13 4.88 -12.71
CA ARG A 12 16.32 4.88 -11.84
C ARG A 12 16.64 3.47 -11.35
N ASN A 13 17.81 3.33 -10.72
CA ASN A 13 18.26 2.06 -10.14
C ASN A 13 17.21 1.53 -9.14
N PRO A 14 16.66 0.31 -9.34
CA PRO A 14 15.65 -0.28 -8.48
C PRO A 14 16.07 -0.38 -7.00
N ALA A 15 17.35 -0.55 -6.70
CA ALA A 15 17.83 -0.64 -5.31
C ALA A 15 17.66 0.68 -4.54
N ILE A 16 17.91 1.82 -5.20
CA ILE A 16 17.73 3.15 -4.61
C ILE A 16 16.24 3.44 -4.41
N ILE A 17 15.42 3.06 -5.40
CA ILE A 17 13.96 3.22 -5.34
C ILE A 17 13.40 2.37 -4.19
N ASP A 18 13.81 1.11 -4.05
CA ASP A 18 13.37 0.20 -2.96
C ASP A 18 13.63 0.82 -1.59
N GLU A 19 14.85 1.29 -1.32
CA GLU A 19 15.19 1.93 -0.05
C GLU A 19 14.34 3.18 0.22
N GLN A 20 14.14 4.04 -0.79
CA GLN A 20 13.31 5.23 -0.68
C GLN A 20 11.84 4.89 -0.40
N ILE A 21 11.28 3.86 -1.04
CA ILE A 21 9.91 3.39 -0.80
C ILE A 21 9.77 2.88 0.63
N ARG A 22 10.71 2.06 1.11
CA ARG A 22 10.70 1.56 2.50
C ARG A 22 10.75 2.69 3.51
N ASN A 23 11.57 3.71 3.26
CA ASN A 23 11.65 4.90 4.10
C ASN A 23 10.34 5.70 4.11
N ILE A 24 9.68 5.88 2.95
CA ILE A 24 8.37 6.52 2.87
C ILE A 24 7.34 5.75 3.70
N LEU A 25 7.30 4.42 3.56
CA LEU A 25 6.33 3.57 4.25
C LEU A 25 6.56 3.57 5.76
N ALA A 26 7.81 3.48 6.21
CA ALA A 26 8.17 3.58 7.62
C ALA A 26 7.79 4.95 8.20
N ASN A 27 8.08 6.04 7.49
CA ASN A 27 7.74 7.41 7.90
C ASN A 27 6.22 7.65 7.92
N ASP A 28 5.48 7.04 7.01
CA ASP A 28 4.02 7.08 6.98
C ASP A 28 3.38 6.13 8.03
N GLY A 29 4.19 5.43 8.84
CA GLY A 29 3.74 4.61 9.97
C GLY A 29 3.33 3.18 9.58
N TYR A 30 3.68 2.72 8.39
CA TYR A 30 3.48 1.33 7.98
C TYR A 30 4.55 0.42 8.59
N LYS A 31 4.15 -0.82 8.87
CA LYS A 31 5.03 -1.89 9.33
C LYS A 31 4.95 -3.06 8.36
N LEU A 32 6.09 -3.67 8.05
CA LEU A 32 6.15 -4.88 7.25
C LEU A 32 5.60 -6.05 8.06
N ILE A 33 4.62 -6.76 7.50
CA ILE A 33 4.01 -7.94 8.11
C ILE A 33 3.89 -9.05 7.06
N ASN A 34 3.81 -10.29 7.54
CA ASN A 34 3.35 -11.40 6.73
C ASN A 34 1.80 -11.43 6.79
N TYR A 35 1.15 -11.33 5.64
CA TYR A 35 -0.30 -11.38 5.46
C TYR A 35 -0.62 -12.43 4.41
N ASN A 36 -1.21 -13.56 4.83
CA ASN A 36 -1.55 -14.69 3.94
C ASN A 36 -0.36 -15.14 3.07
N ASP A 37 0.81 -15.32 3.69
CA ASP A 37 2.08 -15.68 3.03
C ASP A 37 2.65 -14.63 2.06
N GLU A 38 2.07 -13.42 2.03
CA GLU A 38 2.60 -12.26 1.34
C GLU A 38 3.26 -11.27 2.31
N MET A 39 4.43 -10.76 1.96
CA MET A 39 5.06 -9.65 2.70
C MET A 39 4.42 -8.34 2.26
N VAL A 40 3.69 -7.70 3.18
CA VAL A 40 2.92 -6.48 2.92
C VAL A 40 3.17 -5.42 3.99
N TRP A 41 3.05 -4.16 3.61
CA TRP A 41 3.13 -3.04 4.54
C TRP A 41 1.74 -2.72 5.06
N LYS A 42 1.58 -2.79 6.38
CA LYS A 42 0.32 -2.51 7.07
C LYS A 42 0.42 -1.29 7.96
N MET A 43 -0.59 -0.43 7.91
CA MET A 43 -0.78 0.68 8.86
C MET A 43 -2.17 0.59 9.50
N GLY A 44 -2.22 0.84 10.82
CA GLY A 44 -3.44 0.78 11.63
C GLY A 44 -3.43 -0.39 12.64
N THR A 45 -3.82 -0.09 13.88
CA THR A 45 -3.74 -1.01 15.03
C THR A 45 -5.07 -1.28 15.72
N GLY A 46 -6.19 -0.74 15.22
CA GLY A 46 -7.42 -0.62 16.01
C GLY A 46 -8.51 -1.65 15.72
N LEU A 47 -9.18 -2.10 16.79
CA LEU A 47 -10.37 -2.98 16.77
C LEU A 47 -11.56 -2.43 15.95
N MET A 48 -11.52 -1.16 15.54
CA MET A 48 -12.62 -0.41 14.91
C MET A 48 -12.15 0.50 13.74
N THR A 49 -10.88 0.46 13.35
CA THR A 49 -10.33 1.32 12.28
C THR A 49 -10.01 0.54 11.02
N ALA A 50 -10.21 1.16 9.86
CA ALA A 50 -9.84 0.55 8.59
C ALA A 50 -8.33 0.32 8.55
N MET A 51 -7.93 -0.91 8.22
CA MET A 51 -6.52 -1.28 8.07
C MET A 51 -6.06 -0.92 6.66
N HIS A 52 -4.93 -0.23 6.57
CA HIS A 52 -4.30 0.15 5.32
C HIS A 52 -3.26 -0.88 4.93
N TYR A 53 -3.26 -1.29 3.67
CA TYR A 53 -2.31 -2.23 3.14
C TYR A 53 -1.68 -1.70 1.86
N ILE A 54 -0.37 -1.82 1.75
CA ILE A 54 0.42 -1.53 0.56
C ILE A 54 1.38 -2.70 0.33
N LYS A 55 1.41 -3.21 -0.89
CA LYS A 55 2.43 -4.14 -1.39
C LYS A 55 3.12 -3.47 -2.58
N PHE A 56 4.42 -3.65 -2.69
CA PHE A 56 5.13 -3.23 -3.89
C PHE A 56 6.13 -4.31 -4.28
N GLU A 57 6.28 -4.52 -5.59
CA GLU A 57 7.12 -5.55 -6.18
C GLU A 57 7.84 -4.97 -7.39
N PHE A 58 9.13 -5.28 -7.53
CA PHE A 58 9.90 -4.95 -8.71
C PHE A 58 9.95 -6.16 -9.63
N SER A 59 9.62 -5.95 -10.90
CA SER A 59 9.85 -6.90 -11.98
C SER A 59 10.62 -6.17 -13.08
N ASP A 60 11.87 -6.54 -13.30
CA ASP A 60 12.78 -5.85 -14.21
C ASP A 60 12.88 -4.34 -13.91
N ASN A 61 12.49 -3.49 -14.86
CA ASN A 61 12.43 -2.03 -14.72
C ASN A 61 11.01 -1.54 -14.42
N VAL A 62 10.15 -2.38 -13.86
CA VAL A 62 8.76 -2.04 -13.59
C VAL A 62 8.46 -2.23 -12.11
N LEU A 63 7.91 -1.19 -11.49
CA LEU A 63 7.37 -1.21 -10.13
C LEU A 63 5.86 -1.44 -10.17
N CYS A 64 5.41 -2.53 -9.57
CA CYS A 64 4.01 -2.80 -9.32
C CYS A 64 3.65 -2.39 -7.89
N ILE A 65 2.68 -1.50 -7.72
CA ILE A 65 2.21 -1.00 -6.42
C ILE A 65 0.76 -1.42 -6.25
N SER A 66 0.48 -2.24 -5.23
CA SER A 66 -0.88 -2.66 -4.87
C SER A 66 -1.28 -2.04 -3.54
N GLY A 67 -2.44 -1.38 -3.49
CA GLY A 67 -2.98 -0.79 -2.26
C GLY A 67 -4.45 -1.16 -2.05
N TRP A 68 -4.80 -1.46 -0.80
CA TRP A 68 -6.19 -1.76 -0.42
C TRP A 68 -6.45 -1.37 1.03
N VAL A 69 -7.73 -1.27 1.37
CA VAL A 69 -8.17 -1.09 2.75
C VAL A 69 -9.01 -2.28 3.18
N GLN A 70 -8.89 -2.70 4.43
CA GLN A 70 -9.80 -3.68 5.02
C GLN A 70 -10.63 -2.98 6.09
N VAL A 71 -11.95 -3.02 5.94
CA VAL A 71 -12.89 -2.34 6.83
C VAL A 71 -13.67 -3.39 7.60
N GLY A 72 -13.49 -3.47 8.92
CA GLY A 72 -14.21 -4.43 9.78
C GLY A 72 -13.84 -4.29 11.26
N VAL A 73 -14.54 -5.05 12.11
CA VAL A 73 -14.25 -5.15 13.55
C VAL A 73 -13.03 -6.07 13.74
N GLY A 74 -11.89 -5.47 14.03
CA GLY A 74 -10.61 -6.17 14.21
C GLY A 74 -10.13 -6.96 12.98
N SER A 75 -9.18 -7.87 13.20
CA SER A 75 -8.53 -8.66 12.14
C SER A 75 -9.39 -9.79 11.55
N VAL A 76 -10.64 -9.98 12.00
CA VAL A 76 -11.42 -11.22 11.78
C VAL A 76 -12.73 -11.06 11.01
N GLY A 77 -13.14 -9.83 10.65
CA GLY A 77 -14.49 -9.62 10.07
C GLY A 77 -14.59 -8.67 8.87
N GLY A 78 -13.51 -8.02 8.45
CA GLY A 78 -13.57 -7.03 7.36
C GLY A 78 -13.32 -7.60 5.98
N LYS A 79 -14.16 -7.23 4.99
CA LYS A 79 -13.89 -7.50 3.57
C LYS A 79 -12.80 -6.54 3.06
N GLU A 80 -11.96 -7.02 2.13
CA GLU A 80 -11.07 -6.14 1.36
C GLU A 80 -11.93 -5.16 0.55
N HIS A 81 -11.49 -3.91 0.48
CA HIS A 81 -12.08 -2.85 -0.33
C HIS A 81 -10.98 -2.16 -1.14
N ASP A 82 -11.26 -1.95 -2.42
CA ASP A 82 -10.41 -1.16 -3.30
C ASP A 82 -10.47 0.31 -2.89
N LEU A 83 -9.64 1.14 -3.51
CA LEU A 83 -9.64 2.58 -3.25
C LEU A 83 -10.81 3.31 -3.94
N THR A 84 -11.76 2.59 -4.55
CA THR A 84 -12.93 3.15 -5.26
C THR A 84 -14.23 2.99 -4.45
N GLY A 85 -15.13 3.97 -4.47
CA GLY A 85 -16.44 3.90 -3.79
C GLY A 85 -16.62 4.80 -2.56
N PHE A 86 -17.86 4.92 -2.08
CA PHE A 86 -18.31 5.93 -1.09
C PHE A 86 -18.09 5.55 0.39
N THR A 87 -17.86 4.27 0.70
CA THR A 87 -17.56 3.82 2.07
C THR A 87 -16.05 3.92 2.36
N ALA A 88 -15.67 4.32 3.57
CA ALA A 88 -14.27 4.44 4.01
C ALA A 88 -13.38 5.38 3.16
N VAL A 89 -13.93 6.52 2.73
CA VAL A 89 -13.23 7.51 1.88
C VAL A 89 -11.92 8.02 2.49
N ILE A 90 -11.88 8.25 3.81
CA ILE A 90 -10.69 8.80 4.49
C ILE A 90 -9.52 7.78 4.48
N PRO A 91 -9.70 6.53 4.92
CA PRO A 91 -8.71 5.47 4.77
C PRO A 91 -8.21 5.30 3.33
N LYS A 92 -9.13 5.29 2.36
CA LYS A 92 -8.80 5.12 0.94
C LYS A 92 -7.93 6.26 0.42
N LYS A 93 -8.25 7.51 0.78
CA LYS A 93 -7.43 8.69 0.44
C LYS A 93 -6.03 8.62 1.07
N SER A 94 -5.92 8.08 2.29
CA SER A 94 -4.62 7.89 2.97
C SER A 94 -3.73 6.93 2.17
N VAL A 95 -4.24 5.74 1.83
CA VAL A 95 -3.50 4.75 1.02
C VAL A 95 -3.15 5.32 -0.35
N ALA A 96 -4.10 5.96 -1.03
CA ALA A 96 -3.87 6.57 -2.33
C ALA A 96 -2.77 7.64 -2.30
N LYS A 97 -2.71 8.44 -1.22
CA LYS A 97 -1.67 9.47 -1.03
C LYS A 97 -0.30 8.83 -0.88
N THR A 98 -0.17 7.76 -0.08
CA THR A 98 1.11 7.05 0.07
C THR A 98 1.51 6.38 -1.25
N MET A 99 0.59 5.73 -1.97
CA MET A 99 0.87 5.18 -3.31
C MET A 99 1.35 6.25 -4.30
N ALA A 100 0.79 7.46 -4.26
CA ALA A 100 1.23 8.56 -5.12
C ALA A 100 2.65 9.05 -4.79
N LYS A 101 3.05 9.04 -3.51
CA LYS A 101 4.44 9.34 -3.11
C LYS A 101 5.41 8.29 -3.68
N ILE A 102 5.04 7.02 -3.61
CA ILE A 102 5.82 5.89 -4.13
C ILE A 102 5.98 6.01 -5.66
N GLU A 103 4.89 6.29 -6.36
CA GLU A 103 4.89 6.52 -7.82
C GLU A 103 5.79 7.70 -8.21
N ALA A 104 5.71 8.83 -7.50
CA ALA A 104 6.56 9.98 -7.77
C ALA A 104 8.05 9.63 -7.69
N VAL A 105 8.46 8.83 -6.68
CA VAL A 105 9.83 8.33 -6.55
C VAL A 105 10.24 7.43 -7.73
N ALA A 106 9.35 6.58 -8.25
CA ALA A 106 9.70 5.72 -9.38
C ALA A 106 9.89 6.49 -10.70
N THR A 107 9.18 7.62 -10.86
CA THR A 107 9.17 8.42 -12.10
C THR A 107 10.13 9.62 -12.13
N GLN A 108 10.64 10.05 -10.97
CA GLN A 108 11.69 11.07 -10.83
C GLN A 108 12.99 10.63 -11.48
#